data_AF-A0A0F9AH58-F1
#
_entry.id   AF-A0A0F9AH58-F1
#
_cell.length_a   1.000
_cell.length_b   1.000
_cell.length_c   1.000
_cell.angle_alpha   90.00
_cell.angle_beta   90.00
_cell.angle_gamma   90.00
#
_symmetry.space_group_name_H-M   'P 1'
#
loop_
_entity.id
_entity.type
_entity.pdbx_description
1 polymer ?
#
loop_
_entity_poly.entity_id
_entity_poly.type
_entity_poly.pdbx_seq_one_letter_code
_entity_poly.pdbx_strand_id
1 'polypeptide(L)'
;NNISLTGGGGDVSFIIGNSFESGTGRGTIKSEQPSEVQNFVQIMQHPIGVTTTAKHLGYTSDPEMDKQRFETGVDHAFAIEKTLFWGQRAQKNVGLFLGKFEQWWTGGVHDFISTNAVDAGGALTQSEFSSFLIQSTKYAKAPVVFASERLYEGLTQWAETKLELVRNETTLGMAVAKYMTPYGDIIKVMPHRELLIDALNKYGFCLDISELEYRFLAGLDTHVERDIQTPGDKQHIDEFRTWFGLKIGNEKRHGELFNITSISNA
;
A
#
# COMPACT_ATOMS: atom_id res chain seq x y z
N ASN A 1 -22.72 30.74 -21.88
CA ASN A 1 -23.35 29.45 -22.25
C ASN A 1 -22.26 28.43 -22.50
N ASN A 2 -22.38 27.23 -21.94
CA ASN A 2 -21.39 26.16 -22.13
C ASN A 2 -21.85 25.28 -23.29
N ILE A 3 -20.94 24.95 -24.21
CA ILE A 3 -21.20 23.94 -25.24
C ILE A 3 -20.98 22.58 -24.59
N SER A 4 -22.03 21.75 -24.55
CA SER A 4 -21.98 20.38 -24.06
C SER A 4 -22.22 19.39 -25.20
N LEU A 5 -21.38 18.37 -25.30
CA LEU A 5 -21.65 17.20 -26.13
C LEU A 5 -22.29 16.12 -25.25
N THR A 6 -23.44 15.61 -25.66
CA THR A 6 -24.08 14.46 -24.99
C THR A 6 -23.66 13.19 -25.73
N GLY A 7 -22.83 12.37 -25.09
CA GLY A 7 -22.54 11.01 -25.57
C GLY A 7 -23.70 10.10 -25.24
N GLY A 8 -24.20 9.34 -26.22
CA GLY A 8 -25.31 8.41 -26.02
C GLY A 8 -24.91 7.25 -25.10
N GLY A 9 -25.47 7.21 -23.89
CA GLY A 9 -25.32 6.12 -22.92
C GLY A 9 -25.11 6.61 -21.49
N GLY A 10 -26.17 7.10 -20.85
CA GLY A 10 -26.15 7.67 -19.48
C GLY A 10 -25.60 9.09 -19.46
N ASP A 11 -26.37 10.06 -18.98
CA ASP A 11 -26.13 11.51 -19.11
C ASP A 11 -24.78 12.00 -18.55
N VAL A 12 -23.70 11.83 -19.33
CA VAL A 12 -22.40 12.45 -19.09
C VAL A 12 -22.31 13.69 -19.99
N SER A 13 -22.55 14.86 -19.41
CA SER A 13 -22.36 16.14 -20.10
C SER A 13 -20.89 16.53 -20.09
N PHE A 14 -20.22 16.42 -21.23
CA PHE A 14 -18.85 16.89 -21.37
C PHE A 14 -18.85 18.37 -21.75
N ILE A 15 -18.34 19.23 -20.86
CA ILE A 15 -18.23 20.67 -21.12
C ILE A 15 -17.01 20.90 -22.01
N ILE A 16 -17.25 21.27 -23.27
CA ILE A 16 -16.18 21.48 -24.26
C ILE A 16 -15.46 22.81 -24.01
N GLY A 17 -16.20 23.83 -23.58
CA GLY A 17 -15.67 25.15 -23.31
C GLY A 17 -16.75 26.15 -22.90
N ASN A 18 -16.31 27.30 -22.40
CA ASN A 18 -17.15 28.44 -22.11
C ASN A 18 -17.14 29.41 -23.30
N SER A 19 -18.33 29.75 -23.81
CA SER A 19 -18.49 30.83 -24.79
C SER A 19 -19.24 31.99 -24.15
N PHE A 20 -18.67 33.18 -24.27
CA PHE A 20 -19.24 34.43 -23.79
C PHE A 20 -19.67 35.29 -24.98
N GLU A 21 -20.80 35.98 -24.82
CA GLU A 21 -21.25 36.98 -25.79
C GLU A 21 -20.33 38.21 -25.72
N SER A 22 -20.04 38.82 -26.87
CA SER A 22 -19.12 39.96 -26.96
C SER A 22 -19.67 41.14 -26.17
N GLY A 23 -18.92 41.61 -25.16
CA GLY A 23 -19.32 42.73 -24.29
C GLY A 23 -19.84 42.34 -22.90
N THR A 24 -19.83 41.06 -22.54
CA THR A 24 -20.31 40.59 -21.22
C THR A 24 -19.22 40.60 -20.13
N GLY A 25 -19.65 40.66 -18.86
CA GLY A 25 -18.78 40.61 -17.68
C GLY A 25 -18.15 39.23 -17.44
N ARG A 26 -17.12 39.18 -16.58
CA ARG A 26 -16.33 37.96 -16.31
C ARG A 26 -17.22 36.80 -15.82
N GLY A 27 -16.90 35.57 -16.22
CA GLY A 27 -17.58 34.35 -15.78
C GLY A 27 -17.36 34.02 -14.29
N THR A 28 -18.25 33.19 -13.74
CA THR A 28 -18.20 32.71 -12.35
C THR A 28 -16.86 32.03 -12.04
N ILE A 29 -16.27 32.39 -10.91
CA ILE A 29 -15.02 31.82 -10.42
C ILE A 29 -15.28 30.36 -10.04
N LYS A 30 -14.45 29.44 -10.56
CA LYS A 30 -14.43 28.05 -10.10
C LYS A 30 -13.78 28.02 -8.71
N SER A 31 -14.52 27.62 -7.69
CA SER A 31 -14.01 27.34 -6.35
C SER A 31 -14.35 25.90 -6.03
N GLU A 32 -13.35 25.10 -5.74
CA GLU A 32 -13.51 23.74 -5.22
C GLU A 32 -13.11 23.74 -3.75
N GLN A 33 -13.91 23.13 -2.88
CA GLN A 33 -13.57 22.97 -1.47
C GLN A 33 -12.70 21.71 -1.32
N PRO A 34 -11.45 21.82 -0.84
CA PRO A 34 -10.62 20.65 -0.60
C PRO A 34 -11.21 19.82 0.54
N SER A 35 -11.33 18.51 0.35
CA SER A 35 -11.70 17.57 1.41
C SER A 35 -10.47 17.23 2.24
N GLU A 36 -10.54 17.40 3.55
CA GLU A 36 -9.47 16.97 4.46
C GLU A 36 -9.53 15.45 4.65
N VAL A 37 -8.46 14.75 4.29
CA VAL A 37 -8.28 13.34 4.66
C VAL A 37 -7.27 13.25 5.80
N GLN A 38 -7.68 12.61 6.88
CA GLN A 38 -6.90 12.51 8.12
C GLN A 38 -6.50 11.07 8.39
N ASN A 39 -5.23 10.87 8.75
CA ASN A 39 -4.71 9.62 9.27
C ASN A 39 -4.02 9.86 10.61
N PHE A 40 -3.92 8.82 11.43
CA PHE A 40 -3.25 8.88 12.72
C PHE A 40 -1.80 8.39 12.63
N VAL A 41 -1.03 8.68 13.69
CA VAL A 41 0.29 8.09 13.93
C VAL A 41 0.10 6.99 14.96
N GLN A 42 0.48 5.77 14.61
CA GLN A 42 0.45 4.62 15.51
C GLN A 42 1.84 4.40 16.12
N ILE A 43 1.82 3.88 17.36
CA ILE A 43 3.02 3.44 18.07
C ILE A 43 3.16 1.94 17.88
N MET A 44 4.32 1.49 17.40
CA MET A 44 4.68 0.08 17.39
C MET A 44 5.87 -0.16 18.32
N GLN A 45 5.74 -1.22 19.11
CA GLN A 45 6.69 -1.61 20.15
C GLN A 45 6.94 -3.11 20.03
N HIS A 46 8.20 -3.50 19.92
CA HIS A 46 8.60 -4.91 19.95
C HIS A 46 9.73 -5.08 20.99
N PRO A 47 9.37 -5.47 22.23
CA PRO A 47 10.34 -5.68 23.29
C PRO A 47 11.03 -7.04 23.13
N ILE A 48 12.33 -7.05 23.40
CA ILE A 48 13.16 -8.24 23.52
C ILE A 48 13.84 -8.21 24.88
N GLY A 49 14.01 -9.37 25.51
CA GLY A 49 14.69 -9.36 26.79
C GLY A 49 15.11 -10.72 27.27
N VAL A 50 16.13 -10.71 28.13
CA VAL A 50 16.69 -11.90 28.76
C VAL A 50 16.78 -11.67 30.26
N THR A 51 16.41 -12.69 31.03
CA THR A 51 16.53 -12.63 32.49
C THR A 51 18.00 -12.65 32.91
N THR A 52 18.36 -11.89 33.94
CA THR A 52 19.76 -11.86 34.43
C THR A 52 20.22 -13.22 34.92
N THR A 53 19.29 -14.05 35.40
CA THR A 53 19.55 -15.43 35.85
C THR A 53 19.88 -16.34 34.67
N ALA A 54 19.14 -16.28 33.55
CA ALA A 54 19.44 -17.07 32.36
C ALA A 54 20.80 -16.69 31.75
N LYS A 55 21.14 -15.40 31.76
CA LYS A 55 22.46 -14.91 31.34
C LYS A 55 23.60 -15.46 32.23
N HIS A 56 23.41 -15.49 33.54
CA HIS A 56 24.41 -16.01 34.48
C HIS A 56 24.53 -17.53 34.47
N LEU A 57 23.45 -18.25 34.16
CA LEU A 57 23.44 -19.71 34.07
C LEU A 57 24.02 -20.22 32.73
N GLY A 58 24.38 -19.33 31.80
CA GLY A 58 24.95 -19.69 30.50
C GLY A 58 23.96 -20.35 29.54
N TYR A 59 22.66 -20.28 29.83
CA TYR A 59 21.61 -20.76 28.93
C TYR A 59 21.46 -19.90 27.67
N THR A 60 21.93 -18.66 27.75
CA THR A 60 21.93 -17.71 26.65
C THR A 60 23.34 -17.17 26.47
N SER A 61 23.83 -17.19 25.23
CA SER A 61 25.13 -16.62 24.88
C SER A 61 24.98 -15.15 24.46
N ASP A 62 25.99 -14.31 24.67
CA ASP A 62 25.96 -12.91 24.18
C ASP A 62 25.60 -12.78 22.67
N PRO A 63 26.02 -13.67 21.74
CA PRO A 63 25.57 -13.60 20.34
C PRO A 63 24.08 -13.94 20.13
N GLU A 64 23.41 -14.54 21.10
CA GLU A 64 21.98 -14.85 21.01
C GLU A 64 21.10 -13.61 21.16
N MET A 65 21.52 -12.64 21.99
CA MET A 65 20.87 -11.34 22.10
C MET A 65 20.95 -10.56 20.79
N ASP A 66 22.11 -10.57 20.13
CA ASP A 66 22.28 -9.89 18.85
C ASP A 66 21.48 -10.58 17.73
N LYS A 67 21.38 -11.91 17.78
CA LYS A 67 20.48 -12.65 16.89
C LYS A 67 19.01 -12.26 17.10
N GLN A 68 18.55 -12.22 18.35
CA GLN A 68 17.17 -11.83 18.69
C GLN A 68 16.86 -10.38 18.28
N ARG A 69 17.84 -9.46 18.42
CA ARG A 69 17.73 -8.09 17.90
C ARG A 69 17.55 -8.06 16.39
N PHE A 70 18.33 -8.84 15.66
CA PHE A 70 18.22 -8.90 14.20
C PHE A 70 16.87 -9.47 13.76
N GLU A 71 16.46 -10.61 14.32
CA GLU A 71 15.17 -11.24 14.01
C GLU A 71 14.01 -10.30 14.34
N THR A 72 14.04 -9.64 15.50
CA THR A 72 12.99 -8.70 15.90
C THR A 72 12.98 -7.43 15.06
N GLY A 73 14.15 -6.94 14.62
CA GLY A 73 14.23 -5.80 13.70
C GLY A 73 13.59 -6.11 12.34
N VAL A 74 13.77 -7.34 11.85
CA VAL A 74 13.11 -7.83 10.63
C VAL A 74 11.60 -7.94 10.83
N ASP A 75 11.15 -8.53 11.94
CA ASP A 75 9.72 -8.62 12.27
C ASP A 75 9.07 -7.24 12.43
N HIS A 76 9.80 -6.28 13.01
CA HIS A 76 9.34 -4.91 13.15
C HIS A 76 9.15 -4.22 11.80
N ALA A 77 10.08 -4.39 10.87
CA ALA A 77 9.97 -3.87 9.51
C ALA A 77 8.77 -4.49 8.77
N PHE A 78 8.56 -5.80 8.90
CA PHE A 78 7.39 -6.48 8.33
C PHE A 78 6.08 -6.01 8.96
N ALA A 79 6.06 -5.75 10.28
CA ALA A 79 4.87 -5.23 10.95
C ALA A 79 4.49 -3.84 10.43
N ILE A 80 5.47 -2.96 10.22
CA ILE A 80 5.26 -1.64 9.62
C ILE A 80 4.68 -1.79 8.21
N GLU A 81 5.34 -2.58 7.35
CA GLU A 81 4.90 -2.83 5.97
C GLU A 81 3.45 -3.34 5.94
N LYS A 82 3.12 -4.33 6.76
CA LYS A 82 1.77 -4.89 6.86
C LYS A 82 0.73 -3.85 7.27
N THR A 83 1.07 -2.98 8.22
CA THR A 83 0.17 -1.89 8.63
C THR A 83 0.03 -0.82 7.56
N LEU A 84 1.05 -0.55 6.74
CA LEU A 84 0.93 0.39 5.63
C LEU A 84 -0.07 -0.11 4.57
N PHE A 85 -0.15 -1.41 4.31
CA PHE A 85 -1.13 -1.97 3.36
C PHE A 85 -2.51 -2.19 3.98
N TRP A 86 -2.56 -2.82 5.16
CA TRP A 86 -3.79 -3.38 5.76
C TRP A 86 -4.26 -2.69 7.03
N GLY A 87 -3.58 -1.62 7.47
CA GLY A 87 -3.99 -0.87 8.65
C GLY A 87 -5.41 -0.35 8.54
N GLN A 88 -6.12 -0.29 9.67
CA GLN A 88 -7.45 0.30 9.74
C GLN A 88 -7.40 1.53 10.63
N ARG A 89 -7.97 2.64 10.15
CA ARG A 89 -7.99 3.86 10.94
C ARG A 89 -8.98 3.71 12.09
N ALA A 90 -8.46 3.63 13.31
CA ALA A 90 -9.27 3.55 14.52
C ALA A 90 -8.68 4.42 15.63
N GLN A 91 -9.54 4.84 16.55
CA GLN A 91 -9.16 5.49 17.80
C GLN A 91 -9.95 4.87 18.93
N LYS A 92 -9.25 4.50 20.00
CA LYS A 92 -9.88 4.06 21.24
C LYS A 92 -9.77 5.17 22.26
N ASN A 93 -10.88 5.89 22.43
CA ASN A 93 -11.00 6.92 23.45
C ASN A 93 -11.25 6.25 24.81
N VAL A 94 -10.20 6.14 25.61
CA VAL A 94 -10.31 5.81 27.04
C VAL A 94 -9.92 7.06 27.80
N GLY A 95 -10.77 7.51 28.73
CA GLY A 95 -10.69 8.86 29.31
C GLY A 95 -9.32 9.21 29.93
N LEU A 96 -9.00 10.50 29.95
CA LEU A 96 -7.66 11.04 30.28
C LEU A 96 -7.10 10.70 31.68
N PHE A 97 -7.89 10.19 32.63
CA PHE A 97 -7.52 10.14 34.05
C PHE A 97 -7.54 8.75 34.71
N LEU A 98 -7.67 7.65 33.96
CA LEU A 98 -7.86 6.31 34.54
C LEU A 98 -6.99 5.23 33.87
N GLY A 99 -5.66 5.34 34.01
CA GLY A 99 -4.69 4.25 33.72
C GLY A 99 -4.76 3.61 32.33
N LYS A 100 -5.49 4.23 31.40
CA LYS A 100 -5.72 3.80 30.02
C LYS A 100 -5.66 5.05 29.17
N PHE A 101 -4.63 5.13 28.34
CA PHE A 101 -4.40 6.26 27.44
C PHE A 101 -5.05 6.00 26.08
N GLU A 102 -5.23 7.06 25.30
CA GLU A 102 -5.73 6.95 23.94
C GLU A 102 -4.81 6.06 23.09
N GLN A 103 -5.42 5.18 22.31
CA GLN A 103 -4.71 4.35 21.34
C GLN A 103 -5.18 4.73 19.95
N TRP A 104 -4.22 4.97 19.06
CA TRP A 104 -4.46 5.31 17.67
C TRP A 104 -3.93 4.21 16.76
N TRP A 105 -4.69 3.90 15.72
CA TRP A 105 -4.31 2.98 14.66
C TRP A 105 -4.25 3.73 13.33
N THR A 106 -3.20 3.45 12.56
CA THR A 106 -2.96 4.07 11.26
C THR A 106 -3.79 3.33 10.21
N GLY A 107 -4.52 4.07 9.37
CA GLY A 107 -5.16 3.55 8.18
C GLY A 107 -4.13 3.23 7.09
N GLY A 108 -4.25 2.05 6.50
CA GLY A 108 -3.42 1.60 5.40
C GLY A 108 -4.02 1.95 4.04
N VAL A 109 -3.38 1.48 2.99
CA VAL A 109 -3.81 1.67 1.60
C VAL A 109 -5.20 1.09 1.34
N HIS A 110 -5.50 -0.10 1.86
CA HIS A 110 -6.81 -0.76 1.64
C HIS A 110 -7.98 0.04 2.25
N ASP A 111 -7.81 0.60 3.45
CA ASP A 111 -8.84 1.43 4.11
C ASP A 111 -9.07 2.76 3.39
N PHE A 112 -8.08 3.21 2.61
CA PHE A 112 -8.11 4.47 1.89
C PHE A 112 -8.77 4.36 0.51
N ILE A 113 -8.56 3.26 -0.20
CA ILE A 113 -9.13 3.04 -1.53
C ILE A 113 -10.54 2.47 -1.36
N SER A 114 -11.56 3.29 -1.64
CA SER A 114 -12.97 2.94 -1.46
C SER A 114 -13.78 2.99 -2.76
N THR A 115 -13.44 3.92 -3.64
CA THR A 115 -14.13 4.21 -4.90
C THR A 115 -13.41 3.63 -6.11
N ASN A 116 -12.07 3.53 -6.08
CA ASN A 116 -11.29 2.94 -7.17
C ASN A 116 -10.89 1.49 -6.89
N ALA A 117 -11.87 0.69 -6.43
CA ALA A 117 -11.70 -0.73 -6.16
C ALA A 117 -12.46 -1.54 -7.22
N VAL A 118 -11.74 -2.42 -7.94
CA VAL A 118 -12.27 -3.27 -9.01
C VAL A 118 -12.34 -4.71 -8.50
N ASP A 119 -13.53 -5.31 -8.57
CA ASP A 119 -13.74 -6.74 -8.30
C ASP A 119 -13.41 -7.53 -9.56
N ALA A 120 -12.45 -8.46 -9.47
CA ALA A 120 -12.11 -9.37 -10.57
C ALA A 120 -13.18 -10.44 -10.81
N GLY A 121 -14.16 -10.61 -9.91
CA GLY A 121 -15.25 -11.58 -10.03
C GLY A 121 -14.77 -13.04 -10.05
N GLY A 122 -13.53 -13.28 -9.66
CA GLY A 122 -12.86 -14.58 -9.69
C GLY A 122 -11.84 -14.72 -10.82
N ALA A 123 -12.27 -14.81 -12.08
CA ALA A 123 -11.38 -15.06 -13.21
C ALA A 123 -10.91 -13.76 -13.86
N LEU A 124 -9.67 -13.33 -13.58
CA LEU A 124 -9.11 -12.11 -14.14
C LEU A 124 -8.70 -12.33 -15.61
N THR A 125 -9.21 -11.49 -16.51
CA THR A 125 -8.80 -11.42 -17.93
C THR A 125 -7.76 -10.33 -18.19
N GLN A 126 -7.01 -10.45 -19.29
CA GLN A 126 -6.06 -9.41 -19.71
C GLN A 126 -6.75 -8.06 -19.99
N SER A 127 -7.97 -8.10 -20.52
CA SER A 127 -8.77 -6.90 -20.84
C SER A 127 -9.19 -6.15 -19.57
N GLU A 128 -9.69 -6.87 -18.56
CA GLU A 128 -10.07 -6.29 -17.26
C GLU A 128 -8.87 -5.70 -16.54
N PHE A 129 -7.73 -6.41 -16.54
CA PHE A 129 -6.50 -5.87 -15.95
C PHE A 129 -6.03 -4.59 -16.65
N SER A 130 -6.10 -4.55 -17.99
CA SER A 130 -5.76 -3.33 -18.74
C SER A 130 -6.71 -2.17 -18.40
N SER A 131 -8.01 -2.46 -18.23
CA SER A 131 -9.02 -1.47 -17.85
C SER A 131 -8.79 -0.91 -16.44
N PHE A 132 -8.44 -1.79 -15.49
CA PHE A 132 -8.02 -1.40 -14.14
C PHE A 132 -6.79 -0.48 -14.14
N LEU A 133 -5.77 -0.81 -14.93
CA LEU A 133 -4.59 0.03 -15.06
C LEU A 133 -4.93 1.40 -15.62
N ILE A 134 -5.80 1.48 -16.64
CA ILE A 134 -6.21 2.77 -17.24
C ILE A 134 -6.92 3.64 -16.21
N GLN A 135 -7.84 3.07 -15.45
CA GLN A 135 -8.58 3.81 -14.43
C GLN A 135 -7.65 4.36 -13.34
N SER A 136 -6.71 3.52 -12.88
CA SER A 136 -5.78 3.86 -11.79
C SER A 136 -4.66 4.81 -12.23
N THR A 137 -4.21 4.75 -13.49
CA THR A 137 -3.09 5.54 -13.99
C THR A 137 -3.48 6.87 -14.61
N LYS A 138 -4.77 7.10 -14.89
CA LYS A 138 -5.27 8.32 -15.55
C LYS A 138 -4.80 9.63 -14.91
N TYR A 139 -4.65 9.65 -13.59
CA TYR A 139 -4.19 10.82 -12.84
C TYR A 139 -2.84 10.61 -12.14
N ALA A 140 -2.26 9.42 -12.23
CA ALA A 140 -1.02 9.05 -11.55
C ALA A 140 0.21 9.57 -12.31
N LYS A 141 1.26 9.92 -11.56
CA LYS A 141 2.54 10.39 -12.12
C LYS A 141 3.60 9.30 -12.15
N ALA A 142 3.67 8.49 -11.09
CA ALA A 142 4.63 7.39 -10.96
C ALA A 142 3.93 6.12 -10.44
N PRO A 143 3.08 5.49 -11.25
CA PRO A 143 2.33 4.30 -10.86
C PRO A 143 3.25 3.08 -10.72
N VAL A 144 3.11 2.38 -9.60
CA VAL A 144 3.72 1.08 -9.34
C VAL A 144 2.63 0.10 -8.94
N VAL A 145 2.64 -1.08 -9.57
CA VAL A 145 1.71 -2.16 -9.26
C VAL A 145 2.39 -3.14 -8.32
N PHE A 146 1.85 -3.25 -7.11
CA PHE A 146 2.16 -4.33 -6.18
C PHE A 146 1.23 -5.49 -6.48
N ALA A 147 1.80 -6.55 -7.03
CA ALA A 147 1.07 -7.74 -7.44
C ALA A 147 1.16 -8.84 -6.38
N SER A 148 0.03 -9.51 -6.12
CA SER A 148 0.04 -10.82 -5.48
C SER A 148 0.67 -11.87 -6.39
N GLU A 149 0.92 -13.05 -5.84
CA GLU A 149 1.45 -14.20 -6.58
C GLU A 149 0.57 -14.52 -7.78
N ARG A 150 -0.76 -14.62 -7.56
CA ARG A 150 -1.73 -14.92 -8.63
C ARG A 150 -1.72 -13.88 -9.74
N LEU A 151 -1.68 -12.60 -9.38
CA LEU A 151 -1.63 -11.54 -10.39
C LEU A 151 -0.32 -11.61 -11.18
N TYR A 152 0.79 -11.89 -10.51
CA TYR A 152 2.11 -11.99 -11.13
C TYR A 152 2.25 -13.22 -12.03
N GLU A 153 1.71 -14.37 -11.63
CA GLU A 153 1.58 -15.56 -12.46
C GLU A 153 0.75 -15.27 -13.71
N GLY A 154 -0.40 -14.59 -13.57
CA GLY A 154 -1.26 -14.25 -14.71
C GLY A 154 -0.59 -13.34 -15.73
N LEU A 155 0.15 -12.34 -15.26
CA LEU A 155 0.97 -11.49 -16.13
C LEU A 155 2.02 -12.29 -16.89
N THR A 156 2.64 -13.27 -16.24
CA THR A 156 3.64 -14.13 -16.87
C THR A 156 3.02 -15.05 -17.91
N GLN A 157 1.85 -15.66 -17.62
CA GLN A 157 1.10 -16.52 -18.55
C GLN A 157 0.64 -15.77 -19.81
N TRP A 158 0.10 -14.56 -19.64
CA TRP A 158 -0.32 -13.74 -20.78
C TRP A 158 0.85 -13.30 -21.66
N ALA A 159 2.04 -13.16 -21.07
CA ALA A 159 3.24 -12.83 -21.82
C ALA A 159 3.83 -14.07 -22.51
N GLU A 160 3.80 -15.25 -21.88
CA GLU A 160 4.27 -16.52 -22.46
C GLU A 160 3.50 -16.87 -23.75
N THR A 161 2.18 -16.66 -23.76
CA THR A 161 1.34 -16.92 -24.94
C THR A 161 1.76 -16.12 -26.19
N LYS A 162 2.47 -15.00 -26.01
CA LYS A 162 2.90 -14.10 -27.08
C LYS A 162 4.36 -14.29 -27.48
N LEU A 163 5.09 -15.19 -26.83
CA LEU A 163 6.48 -15.49 -27.15
C LEU A 163 6.57 -16.68 -28.11
N GLU A 164 7.31 -16.51 -29.20
CA GLU A 164 7.75 -17.63 -30.02
C GLU A 164 9.01 -18.23 -29.39
N LEU A 165 8.93 -19.47 -28.91
CA LEU A 165 10.08 -20.18 -28.35
C LEU A 165 11.02 -20.62 -29.48
N VAL A 166 12.25 -20.12 -29.48
CA VAL A 166 13.30 -20.64 -30.35
C VAL A 166 13.80 -21.97 -29.79
N ARG A 167 13.81 -22.99 -30.64
CA ARG A 167 14.01 -24.41 -30.29
C ARG A 167 15.48 -24.73 -29.96
N ASN A 168 16.07 -24.14 -28.92
CA ASN A 168 17.36 -24.57 -28.38
C ASN A 168 17.71 -24.07 -26.95
N GLU A 169 16.76 -23.56 -26.18
CA GLU A 169 17.03 -23.08 -24.82
C GLU A 169 16.70 -24.12 -23.74
N THR A 170 17.60 -24.25 -22.75
CA THR A 170 17.50 -25.20 -21.63
C THR A 170 16.90 -24.59 -20.36
N THR A 171 16.55 -23.29 -20.39
CA THR A 171 15.96 -22.56 -19.25
C THR A 171 14.57 -22.07 -19.64
N LEU A 172 13.56 -22.39 -18.85
CA LEU A 172 12.17 -21.97 -19.06
C LEU A 172 11.77 -20.98 -17.96
N GLY A 173 11.37 -19.76 -18.34
CA GLY A 173 10.83 -18.78 -17.40
C GLY A 173 10.96 -17.35 -17.88
N MET A 174 10.05 -16.48 -17.42
CA MET A 174 10.08 -15.04 -17.70
C MET A 174 9.66 -14.28 -16.45
N ALA A 175 10.38 -13.20 -16.13
CA ALA A 175 10.00 -12.27 -15.07
C ALA A 175 9.46 -10.97 -15.68
N VAL A 176 8.17 -10.68 -15.44
CA VAL A 176 7.53 -9.45 -15.93
C VAL A 176 7.81 -8.29 -14.97
N ALA A 177 8.93 -7.61 -15.14
CA ALA A 177 9.30 -6.46 -14.30
C ALA A 177 8.60 -5.14 -14.69
N LYS A 178 8.16 -5.05 -15.96
CA LYS A 178 7.55 -3.85 -16.54
C LYS A 178 6.38 -4.30 -17.42
N TYR A 179 5.24 -3.67 -17.25
CA TYR A 179 4.07 -3.86 -18.09
C TYR A 179 3.87 -2.62 -18.96
N MET A 180 3.85 -2.81 -20.28
CA MET A 180 3.53 -1.74 -21.21
C MET A 180 2.02 -1.71 -21.41
N THR A 181 1.40 -0.60 -21.06
CA THR A 181 -0.03 -0.40 -21.31
C THR A 181 -0.30 -0.22 -22.81
N PRO A 182 -1.54 -0.47 -23.27
CA PRO A 182 -1.93 -0.24 -24.67
C PRO A 182 -1.71 1.20 -25.17
N TYR A 183 -1.50 2.17 -24.26
CA TYR A 183 -1.27 3.58 -24.58
C TYR A 183 0.22 3.96 -24.64
N GLY A 184 1.12 3.01 -24.37
CA GLY A 184 2.57 3.21 -24.43
C GLY A 184 3.22 3.55 -23.09
N ASP A 185 2.46 3.69 -22.00
CA ASP A 185 3.03 3.93 -20.68
C ASP A 185 3.61 2.65 -20.07
N ILE A 186 4.80 2.76 -19.51
CA ILE A 186 5.52 1.66 -18.86
C ILE A 186 5.27 1.74 -17.36
N ILE A 187 4.56 0.74 -16.83
CA ILE A 187 4.27 0.62 -15.41
C ILE A 187 5.18 -0.44 -14.81
N LYS A 188 5.75 -0.15 -13.64
CA LYS A 188 6.57 -1.14 -12.91
C LYS A 188 5.67 -2.08 -12.14
N VAL A 189 5.87 -3.38 -12.35
CA VAL A 189 5.18 -4.43 -11.59
C VAL A 189 6.18 -5.05 -10.63
N MET A 190 5.81 -5.14 -9.36
CA MET A 190 6.60 -5.78 -8.32
C MET A 190 5.77 -6.85 -7.60
N PRO A 191 6.26 -8.09 -7.49
CA PRO A 191 5.68 -9.04 -6.56
C PRO A 191 5.95 -8.55 -5.13
N HIS A 192 4.92 -8.56 -4.28
CA HIS A 192 5.03 -8.07 -2.91
C HIS A 192 4.85 -9.21 -1.91
N ARG A 193 5.81 -9.38 -1.00
CA ARG A 193 5.88 -10.56 -0.11
C ARG A 193 4.64 -10.75 0.76
N GLU A 194 4.05 -9.67 1.28
CA GLU A 194 2.83 -9.76 2.11
C GLU A 194 1.58 -10.15 1.31
N LEU A 195 1.56 -9.87 0.00
CA LEU A 195 0.49 -10.30 -0.90
C LEU A 195 0.68 -11.73 -1.41
N LEU A 196 1.80 -12.39 -1.09
CA LEU A 196 2.05 -13.81 -1.39
C LEU A 196 1.41 -14.74 -0.34
N ILE A 197 0.86 -14.20 0.75
CA ILE A 197 0.19 -15.00 1.77
C ILE A 197 -1.16 -15.46 1.23
N ASP A 198 -1.49 -16.74 1.40
CA ASP A 198 -2.67 -17.41 0.79
C ASP A 198 -4.00 -16.64 0.97
N ALA A 199 -4.23 -16.03 2.13
CA ALA A 199 -5.43 -15.22 2.39
C ALA A 199 -5.49 -13.89 1.61
N LEU A 200 -4.33 -13.32 1.27
CA LEU A 200 -4.15 -12.02 0.63
C LEU A 200 -3.73 -12.14 -0.84
N ASN A 201 -3.60 -13.37 -1.34
CA ASN A 201 -3.18 -13.67 -2.71
C ASN A 201 -4.20 -13.22 -3.78
N LYS A 202 -5.33 -12.66 -3.35
CA LYS A 202 -6.46 -12.23 -4.19
C LYS A 202 -6.43 -10.74 -4.53
N TYR A 203 -5.39 -10.02 -4.11
CA TYR A 203 -5.30 -8.56 -4.19
C TYR A 203 -4.17 -8.08 -5.10
N GLY A 204 -4.37 -6.93 -5.74
CA GLY A 204 -3.35 -6.16 -6.43
C GLY A 204 -3.56 -4.68 -6.16
N PHE A 205 -2.50 -3.95 -5.86
CA PHE A 205 -2.56 -2.52 -5.60
C PHE A 205 -1.79 -1.74 -6.66
N CYS A 206 -2.43 -0.77 -7.29
CA CYS A 206 -1.77 0.21 -8.16
C CYS A 206 -1.62 1.51 -7.37
N LEU A 207 -0.38 1.89 -7.04
CA LEU A 207 -0.11 3.03 -6.18
C LEU A 207 0.82 4.03 -6.86
N ASP A 208 0.47 5.31 -6.79
CA ASP A 208 1.37 6.39 -7.17
C ASP A 208 2.33 6.71 -6.01
N ILE A 209 3.60 6.35 -6.17
CA ILE A 209 4.62 6.57 -5.12
C ILE A 209 4.85 8.07 -4.89
N SER A 210 4.58 8.93 -5.88
CA SER A 210 4.79 10.36 -5.75
C SER A 210 3.87 11.05 -4.73
N GLU A 211 2.77 10.42 -4.35
CA GLU A 211 1.82 10.93 -3.36
C GLU A 211 1.78 10.11 -2.05
N LEU A 212 2.60 9.07 -1.95
CA LEU A 212 2.76 8.29 -0.72
C LEU A 212 3.91 8.86 0.10
N GLU A 213 3.59 9.39 1.28
CA GLU A 213 4.58 9.91 2.21
C GLU A 213 4.52 9.15 3.53
N TYR A 214 5.65 8.54 3.91
CA TYR A 214 5.85 8.03 5.27
C TYR A 214 6.02 9.22 6.23
N ARG A 215 5.16 9.28 7.25
CA ARG A 215 5.17 10.36 8.24
C ARG A 215 5.50 9.79 9.60
N PHE A 216 6.52 10.33 10.23
CA PHE A 216 6.91 10.01 11.60
C PHE A 216 6.84 11.28 12.46
N LEU A 217 6.69 11.10 13.77
CA LEU A 217 6.73 12.22 14.71
C LEU A 217 8.20 12.67 14.88
N ALA A 218 8.44 13.99 14.87
CA ALA A 218 9.80 14.52 14.83
C ALA A 218 10.68 13.97 15.97
N GLY A 219 11.78 13.29 15.62
CA GLY A 219 12.71 12.68 16.57
C GLY A 219 12.27 11.32 17.14
N LEU A 220 11.14 10.77 16.69
CA LEU A 220 10.56 9.51 17.14
C LEU A 220 10.37 8.51 15.98
N ASP A 221 11.25 8.58 14.98
CA ASP A 221 11.39 7.52 13.98
C ASP A 221 11.91 6.23 14.63
N THR A 222 12.06 5.16 13.86
CA THR A 222 12.51 3.84 14.33
C THR A 222 13.81 3.94 15.12
N HIS A 223 13.75 3.64 16.41
CA HIS A 223 14.94 3.57 17.26
C HIS A 223 14.87 2.38 18.22
N VAL A 224 16.06 1.99 18.70
CA VAL A 224 16.21 0.95 19.71
C VAL A 224 16.45 1.64 21.04
N GLU A 225 15.49 1.54 21.94
CA GLU A 225 15.70 1.87 23.36
C GLU A 225 16.36 0.66 24.02
N ARG A 226 17.57 0.86 24.56
CA ARG A 226 18.32 -0.20 25.25
C ARG A 226 18.16 -0.06 26.75
N ASP A 227 18.26 -1.18 27.45
CA ASP A 227 18.27 -1.24 28.92
C ASP A 227 17.04 -0.59 29.59
N ILE A 228 15.85 -0.89 29.08
CA ILE A 228 14.61 -0.50 29.76
C ILE A 228 14.48 -1.35 31.04
N GLN A 229 14.57 -0.69 32.20
CA GLN A 229 14.48 -1.35 33.50
C GLN A 229 13.34 -0.76 34.33
N THR A 230 12.37 -1.59 34.69
CA THR A 230 11.40 -1.27 35.75
C THR A 230 12.09 -1.47 37.10
N PRO A 231 11.89 -0.58 38.10
CA PRO A 231 12.40 -0.80 39.45
C PRO A 231 11.91 -2.13 40.03
N GLY A 232 12.84 -3.09 40.22
CA GLY A 232 12.56 -4.43 40.76
C GLY A 232 12.68 -5.58 39.76
N ASP A 233 12.74 -5.29 38.46
CA ASP A 233 12.91 -6.31 37.43
C ASP A 233 14.38 -6.73 37.29
N LYS A 234 14.62 -8.04 37.35
CA LYS A 234 15.95 -8.65 37.15
C LYS A 234 16.10 -9.16 35.72
N GLN A 235 15.91 -8.26 34.76
CA GLN A 235 15.92 -8.55 33.32
C GLN A 235 16.59 -7.43 32.55
N HIS A 236 17.23 -7.78 31.44
CA HIS A 236 17.75 -6.83 30.46
C HIS A 236 16.77 -6.82 29.28
N ILE A 237 16.12 -5.68 29.03
CA ILE A 237 15.12 -5.50 27.98
C ILE A 237 15.59 -4.41 27.02
N ASP A 238 15.61 -4.71 25.72
CA ASP A 238 15.68 -3.70 24.67
C ASP A 238 14.33 -3.64 23.94
N GLU A 239 14.00 -2.50 23.34
CA GLU A 239 12.73 -2.34 22.63
C GLU A 239 12.95 -1.59 21.32
N PHE A 240 12.42 -2.13 20.23
CA PHE A 240 12.24 -1.39 18.98
C PHE A 240 10.96 -0.57 19.10
N ARG A 241 11.09 0.76 18.99
CA ARG A 241 9.97 1.67 19.06
C ARG A 241 9.93 2.60 17.85
N THR A 242 8.75 2.67 17.24
CA THR A 242 8.51 3.48 16.05
C THR A 242 7.17 4.19 16.15
N TRP A 243 7.16 5.49 15.88
CA TRP A 243 5.95 6.27 15.65
C TRP A 243 5.83 6.55 14.16
N PHE A 244 4.84 5.96 13.53
CA PHE A 244 4.63 6.15 12.10
C PHE A 244 3.17 6.30 11.73
N GLY A 245 2.95 6.95 10.60
CA GLY A 245 1.68 7.11 9.94
C GLY A 245 1.89 7.17 8.43
N LEU A 246 0.84 6.85 7.68
CA LEU A 246 0.86 6.93 6.23
C LEU A 246 0.06 8.14 5.77
N LYS A 247 0.67 9.02 4.98
CA LYS A 247 -0.05 10.07 4.28
C LYS A 247 -0.23 9.63 2.84
N ILE A 248 -1.49 9.47 2.45
CA ILE A 248 -1.90 9.15 1.09
C ILE A 248 -2.51 10.42 0.48
N GLY A 249 -2.17 10.71 -0.77
CA GLY A 249 -2.71 11.82 -1.54
C GLY A 249 -4.12 11.55 -2.06
N ASN A 250 -4.38 11.91 -3.31
CA ASN A 250 -5.72 11.78 -3.87
C ASN A 250 -6.00 10.32 -4.26
N GLU A 251 -7.09 9.75 -3.74
CA GLU A 251 -7.53 8.38 -4.02
C GLU A 251 -7.63 8.08 -5.53
N LYS A 252 -7.99 9.08 -6.36
CA LYS A 252 -8.09 8.94 -7.82
C LYS A 252 -6.78 8.52 -8.52
N ARG A 253 -5.64 8.58 -7.84
CA ARG A 253 -4.33 8.15 -8.35
C ARG A 253 -3.92 6.75 -7.90
N HIS A 254 -4.74 6.13 -7.06
CA HIS A 254 -4.51 4.80 -6.50
C HIS A 254 -5.67 3.89 -6.91
N GLY A 255 -5.42 2.60 -7.06
CA GLY A 255 -6.46 1.63 -7.36
C GLY A 255 -6.20 0.29 -6.69
N GLU A 256 -7.28 -0.39 -6.36
CA GLU A 256 -7.27 -1.73 -5.78
C GLU A 256 -7.98 -2.70 -6.72
N LEU A 257 -7.36 -3.86 -6.92
CA LEU A 257 -7.96 -5.00 -7.61
C LEU A 257 -8.11 -6.11 -6.57
N PHE A 258 -9.32 -6.60 -6.35
CA PHE A 258 -9.60 -7.62 -5.32
C PHE A 258 -10.35 -8.82 -5.89
N ASN A 259 -10.38 -9.91 -5.11
CA ASN A 259 -11.10 -11.14 -5.42
C ASN A 259 -10.62 -11.89 -6.69
N ILE A 260 -9.32 -11.91 -6.91
CA ILE A 260 -8.69 -12.75 -7.95
C ILE A 260 -8.65 -14.21 -7.44
N THR A 261 -9.35 -15.12 -8.11
CA THR A 261 -9.37 -16.56 -7.78
C THR A 261 -8.78 -17.45 -8.88
N SER A 262 -8.81 -17.00 -10.14
CA SER A 262 -8.18 -17.67 -11.27
C SER A 262 -7.75 -16.66 -12.34
N ILE A 263 -6.88 -17.11 -13.25
CA ILE A 263 -6.43 -16.33 -14.41
C ILE A 263 -7.10 -16.93 -15.64
N SER A 264 -7.71 -16.08 -16.47
CA SER A 264 -8.23 -16.48 -17.76
C SER A 264 -7.26 -16.08 -18.87
N ASN A 265 -7.04 -16.98 -19.83
CA ASN A 265 -6.27 -16.74 -21.05
C ASN A 265 -7.13 -16.23 -22.21
N ALA A 266 -8.44 -16.04 -22.00
CA ALA A 266 -9.37 -15.52 -23.00
C ALA A 266 -9.32 -13.99 -23.09
#